data_AF-A0A7S1VTK5-F1
#
_entry.id   AF-A0A7S1VTK5-F1
#
_cell.length_a   1.000
_cell.length_b   1.000
_cell.length_c   1.000
_cell.angle_alpha   90.00
_cell.angle_beta   90.00
_cell.angle_gamma   90.00
#
_symmetry.space_group_name_H-M   'P 1'
#
loop_
_entity.id
_entity.type
_entity.pdbx_description
1 polymer ?
#
loop_
_entity_poly.entity_id
_entity_poly.type
_entity_poly.pdbx_seq_one_letter_code
_entity_poly.pdbx_strand_id
1 'polypeptide(L)'
;MTFTFGSRNITQDEATNRAKNIQTLQLNCTLFFEESLPHFFAMVTLTFTTKTETVTLDFTGASTFTSSLVNGTTGLVESLGSRGVVVVSGCTTDGTPNQVQLHYVGHTSAVSQGLQSYNSTSGERSLFSQGEPTGLSRWLPCCDQPSIRHALKLTVVAPAAWLLAANGPVESHTSADATTVRTYRDALRAAGAGTGDSADSSFARWEFAETPAIPPHTIALTGGDMHREEIAPLRVAQSAREIPLSIYVRKSVLASGETCVDDLRDILECAKASAVYFGELFGMP
;
A
#
# COMPACT_ATOMS: atom_id res chain seq x y z
N MET A 1 3.99 -20.95 -23.96
CA MET A 1 2.79 -20.17 -24.32
C MET A 1 3.06 -18.73 -23.97
N THR A 2 3.29 -17.88 -24.98
CA THR A 2 3.53 -16.46 -24.80
C THR A 2 2.18 -15.80 -24.57
N PHE A 3 1.86 -15.45 -23.32
CA PHE A 3 0.64 -14.71 -23.00
C PHE A 3 0.80 -13.28 -23.50
N THR A 4 0.15 -12.95 -24.61
CA THR A 4 -0.03 -11.58 -25.05
C THR A 4 -0.96 -10.90 -24.03
N PHE A 5 -0.40 -10.11 -23.11
CA PHE A 5 -1.19 -9.30 -22.19
C PHE A 5 -1.87 -8.18 -22.98
N GLY A 6 -3.12 -8.41 -23.41
CA GLY A 6 -4.01 -7.30 -23.74
C GLY A 6 -4.05 -6.30 -22.57
N SER A 7 -4.22 -5.01 -22.86
CA SER A 7 -4.21 -3.97 -21.83
C SER A 7 -5.22 -4.31 -20.73
N ARG A 8 -4.71 -4.55 -19.50
CA ARG A 8 -5.52 -4.77 -18.29
C ARG A 8 -6.20 -3.49 -17.76
N ASN A 9 -6.10 -2.40 -18.51
CA ASN A 9 -6.62 -1.10 -18.11
C ASN A 9 -8.09 -0.97 -18.52
N ILE A 10 -8.89 -0.34 -17.67
CA ILE A 10 -10.26 0.06 -17.98
C ILE A 10 -10.28 1.08 -19.14
N THR A 11 -11.38 1.11 -19.87
CA THR A 11 -11.65 2.11 -20.90
C THR A 11 -11.99 3.48 -20.30
N GLN A 12 -11.90 4.54 -21.10
CA GLN A 12 -12.30 5.89 -20.68
C GLN A 12 -13.78 5.97 -20.30
N ASP A 13 -14.66 5.24 -21.02
CA ASP A 13 -16.09 5.20 -20.72
C ASP A 13 -16.37 4.47 -19.41
N GLU A 14 -15.69 3.36 -19.14
CA GLU A 14 -15.76 2.66 -17.86
C GLU A 14 -15.30 3.58 -16.71
N ALA A 15 -14.18 4.29 -16.87
CA ALA A 15 -13.66 5.22 -15.87
C ALA A 15 -14.63 6.40 -15.63
N THR A 16 -15.21 6.94 -16.70
CA THR A 16 -16.20 8.03 -16.64
C THR A 16 -17.48 7.57 -15.95
N ASN A 17 -17.97 6.38 -16.29
CA ASN A 17 -19.13 5.80 -15.63
C ASN A 17 -18.86 5.53 -14.15
N ARG A 18 -17.68 5.00 -13.80
CA ARG A 18 -17.30 4.77 -12.40
C ARG A 18 -17.27 6.07 -11.60
N ALA A 19 -16.67 7.13 -12.15
CA ALA A 19 -16.59 8.44 -11.49
C ALA A 19 -17.96 9.12 -11.30
N LYS A 20 -18.96 8.81 -12.14
CA LYS A 20 -20.34 9.31 -11.98
C LYS A 20 -21.10 8.61 -10.87
N ASN A 21 -20.76 7.35 -10.59
CA ASN A 21 -21.54 6.47 -9.74
C ASN A 21 -20.93 6.28 -8.36
N ILE A 22 -19.61 6.17 -8.22
CA ILE A 22 -18.93 5.97 -6.93
C ILE A 22 -18.49 7.31 -6.35
N GLN A 23 -18.79 7.52 -5.07
CA GLN A 23 -18.35 8.68 -4.31
C GLN A 23 -17.73 8.25 -2.98
N THR A 24 -16.85 9.11 -2.45
CA THR A 24 -16.28 8.97 -1.10
C THR A 24 -15.61 7.61 -0.88
N LEU A 25 -14.44 7.38 -1.47
CA LEU A 25 -13.76 6.08 -1.33
C LEU A 25 -12.72 6.12 -0.21
N GLN A 26 -13.05 5.48 0.90
CA GLN A 26 -12.14 5.28 2.04
C GLN A 26 -11.65 3.83 2.06
N LEU A 27 -10.36 3.65 2.30
CA LEU A 27 -9.71 2.34 2.38
C LEU A 27 -9.11 2.18 3.77
N ASN A 28 -9.53 1.15 4.51
CA ASN A 28 -8.84 0.71 5.72
C ASN A 28 -8.15 -0.61 5.42
N CYS A 29 -6.83 -0.61 5.40
CA CYS A 29 -6.02 -1.74 4.97
C CYS A 29 -5.05 -2.19 6.06
N THR A 30 -5.04 -3.49 6.35
CA THR A 30 -3.99 -4.15 7.12
C THR A 30 -3.21 -5.08 6.20
N LEU A 31 -1.89 -4.93 6.16
CA LEU A 31 -0.96 -5.82 5.45
C LEU A 31 -0.12 -6.60 6.46
N PHE A 32 0.09 -7.88 6.18
CA PHE A 32 1.00 -8.75 6.92
C PHE A 32 2.09 -9.28 5.99
N PHE A 33 3.34 -8.97 6.31
CA PHE A 33 4.52 -9.45 5.59
C PHE A 33 5.31 -10.43 6.44
N GLU A 34 5.77 -11.50 5.81
CA GLU A 34 6.72 -12.42 6.39
C GLU A 34 8.00 -12.39 5.57
N GLU A 35 9.15 -12.20 6.23
CA GLU A 35 10.43 -11.89 5.59
C GLU A 35 10.81 -12.90 4.49
N SER A 36 10.65 -14.19 4.77
CA SER A 36 11.03 -15.27 3.85
C SER A 36 10.01 -15.54 2.74
N LEU A 37 8.84 -14.89 2.73
CA LEU A 37 7.76 -15.19 1.78
C LEU A 37 7.52 -14.05 0.79
N PRO A 38 7.50 -14.30 -0.53
CA PRO A 38 7.16 -13.26 -1.50
C PRO A 38 5.67 -12.88 -1.47
N HIS A 39 4.88 -13.58 -0.65
CA HIS A 39 3.46 -13.30 -0.44
C HIS A 39 3.23 -12.38 0.75
N PHE A 40 2.09 -11.71 0.75
CA PHE A 40 1.58 -10.97 1.90
C PHE A 40 0.11 -11.28 2.10
N PHE A 41 -0.34 -11.30 3.35
CA PHE A 41 -1.77 -11.36 3.65
C PHE A 41 -2.29 -9.93 3.79
N ALA A 42 -3.50 -9.69 3.32
CA ALA A 42 -4.12 -8.39 3.36
C ALA A 42 -5.60 -8.51 3.75
N MET A 43 -6.02 -7.54 4.58
CA MET A 43 -7.42 -7.27 4.85
C MET A 43 -7.68 -5.83 4.44
N VAL A 44 -8.66 -5.61 3.58
CA VAL A 44 -9.08 -4.26 3.19
C VAL A 44 -10.58 -4.13 3.36
N THR A 45 -10.97 -3.00 3.94
CA THR A 45 -12.36 -2.54 3.96
C THR A 45 -12.46 -1.30 3.10
N LEU A 46 -13.22 -1.37 2.02
CA LEU A 46 -13.58 -0.23 1.20
C LEU A 46 -14.93 0.30 1.68
N THR A 47 -14.99 1.59 1.98
CA THR A 47 -16.24 2.29 2.32
C THR A 47 -16.53 3.33 1.26
N PHE A 48 -17.72 3.28 0.65
CA PHE A 48 -18.14 4.21 -0.40
C PHE A 48 -19.64 4.32 -0.55
N THR A 49 -20.13 5.40 -1.14
CA THR A 49 -21.51 5.49 -1.62
C THR A 49 -21.56 5.26 -3.13
N THR A 50 -22.65 4.67 -3.62
CA THR A 50 -22.84 4.42 -5.05
C THR A 50 -24.27 4.64 -5.50
N LYS A 51 -24.47 4.91 -6.79
CA LYS A 51 -25.79 4.98 -7.45
C LYS A 51 -26.20 3.69 -8.16
N THR A 52 -25.35 2.66 -8.10
CA THR A 52 -25.57 1.38 -8.77
C THR A 52 -25.46 0.24 -7.78
N GLU A 53 -26.29 -0.80 -7.95
CA GLU A 53 -26.27 -2.00 -7.10
C GLU A 53 -25.03 -2.87 -7.33
N THR A 54 -24.33 -2.63 -8.44
CA THR A 54 -23.08 -3.29 -8.81
C THR A 54 -22.02 -2.25 -9.15
N VAL A 55 -20.79 -2.45 -8.66
CA VAL A 55 -19.61 -1.65 -8.98
C VAL A 55 -18.42 -2.55 -9.34
N THR A 56 -17.39 -1.97 -9.96
CA THR A 56 -16.14 -2.68 -10.26
C THR A 56 -14.95 -2.01 -9.58
N LEU A 57 -14.08 -2.84 -9.01
CA LEU A 57 -12.78 -2.44 -8.46
C LEU A 57 -11.67 -3.04 -9.33
N ASP A 58 -10.59 -2.31 -9.52
CA ASP A 58 -9.38 -2.79 -10.18
C ASP A 58 -8.56 -3.58 -9.16
N PHE A 59 -8.21 -4.81 -9.54
CA PHE A 59 -7.29 -5.64 -8.78
C PHE A 59 -6.54 -6.58 -9.74
N THR A 60 -5.44 -6.07 -10.27
CA THR A 60 -4.66 -6.70 -11.34
C THR A 60 -3.52 -7.58 -10.83
N GLY A 61 -3.26 -7.53 -9.52
CA GLY A 61 -2.28 -8.36 -8.83
C GLY A 61 -2.69 -9.83 -8.79
N ALA A 62 -1.72 -10.73 -8.96
CA ALA A 62 -1.94 -12.14 -8.69
C ALA A 62 -2.26 -12.29 -7.20
N SER A 63 -3.44 -12.83 -6.92
CA SER A 63 -3.96 -12.90 -5.57
C SER A 63 -4.98 -14.03 -5.41
N THR A 64 -5.18 -14.45 -4.17
CA THR A 64 -6.20 -15.43 -3.79
C THR A 64 -7.08 -14.82 -2.72
N PHE A 65 -8.36 -14.61 -3.04
CA PHE A 65 -9.34 -14.19 -2.04
C PHE A 65 -9.61 -15.34 -1.07
N THR A 66 -9.58 -15.03 0.22
CA THR A 66 -9.88 -15.97 1.31
C THR A 66 -11.21 -15.63 1.99
N SER A 67 -11.70 -14.39 1.85
CA SER A 67 -13.02 -13.97 2.30
C SER A 67 -13.46 -12.71 1.55
N SER A 68 -14.77 -12.59 1.31
CA SER A 68 -15.39 -11.40 0.74
C SER A 68 -16.78 -11.16 1.33
N LEU A 69 -16.99 -9.97 1.89
CA LEU A 69 -18.29 -9.52 2.40
C LEU A 69 -18.67 -8.19 1.76
N VAL A 70 -19.95 -8.04 1.42
CA VAL A 70 -20.56 -6.79 0.98
C VAL A 70 -21.71 -6.49 1.93
N ASN A 71 -21.61 -5.39 2.66
CA ASN A 71 -22.58 -4.99 3.69
C ASN A 71 -22.87 -6.11 4.71
N GLY A 72 -21.81 -6.81 5.14
CA GLY A 72 -21.89 -7.93 6.10
C GLY A 72 -22.46 -9.23 5.55
N THR A 73 -22.92 -9.25 4.29
CA THR A 73 -23.40 -10.47 3.62
C THR A 73 -22.30 -11.03 2.73
N THR A 74 -22.18 -12.35 2.62
CA THR A 74 -21.28 -12.98 1.65
C THR A 74 -21.62 -12.48 0.26
N GLY A 75 -20.78 -11.59 -0.26
CA GLY A 75 -20.95 -10.98 -1.56
C GLY A 75 -20.22 -11.80 -2.61
N LEU A 76 -20.78 -11.82 -3.81
CA LEU A 76 -20.14 -12.45 -4.96
C LEU A 76 -18.99 -11.54 -5.45
N VAL A 77 -17.78 -11.74 -4.92
CA VAL A 77 -16.55 -11.21 -5.52
C VAL A 77 -16.12 -12.19 -6.60
N GLU A 78 -16.70 -12.02 -7.79
CA GLU A 78 -16.17 -12.67 -8.98
C GLU A 78 -14.94 -11.87 -9.42
N SER A 79 -13.76 -12.47 -9.23
CA SER A 79 -12.56 -12.07 -9.97
C SER A 79 -12.85 -12.35 -11.43
N LEU A 80 -13.19 -11.33 -12.22
CA LEU A 80 -13.43 -11.44 -13.65
C LEU A 80 -12.12 -11.72 -14.40
N GLY A 81 -11.64 -12.96 -14.29
CA GLY A 81 -10.62 -13.57 -15.14
C GLY A 81 -9.45 -12.66 -15.52
N SER A 82 -9.00 -12.79 -16.77
CA SER A 82 -7.77 -12.20 -17.34
C SER A 82 -7.68 -10.66 -17.32
N ARG A 83 -8.74 -9.93 -16.94
CA ARG A 83 -8.76 -8.46 -16.92
C ARG A 83 -8.28 -7.84 -15.60
N GLY A 84 -8.31 -8.57 -14.48
CA GLY A 84 -7.90 -8.04 -13.17
C GLY A 84 -8.91 -7.07 -12.55
N VAL A 85 -10.19 -7.44 -12.57
CA VAL A 85 -11.31 -6.65 -12.03
C VAL A 85 -12.11 -7.50 -11.04
N VAL A 86 -12.48 -6.88 -9.92
CA VAL A 86 -13.39 -7.42 -8.90
C VAL A 86 -14.76 -6.81 -9.09
N VAL A 87 -15.77 -7.65 -9.31
CA VAL A 87 -17.18 -7.21 -9.33
C VAL A 87 -17.72 -7.24 -7.91
N VAL A 88 -18.36 -6.16 -7.50
CA VAL A 88 -19.03 -6.05 -6.20
C VAL A 88 -20.52 -5.83 -6.48
N SER A 89 -21.34 -6.78 -6.07
CA SER A 89 -22.81 -6.73 -6.20
C SER A 89 -23.48 -6.65 -4.83
N GLY A 90 -24.71 -6.16 -4.79
CA GLY A 90 -25.48 -6.00 -3.53
C GLY A 90 -25.19 -4.68 -2.82
N CYS A 91 -24.72 -3.67 -3.56
CA CYS A 91 -24.57 -2.32 -3.04
C CYS A 91 -25.93 -1.66 -2.84
N THR A 92 -26.10 -0.96 -1.72
CA THR A 92 -27.19 -0.03 -1.47
C THR A 92 -26.99 1.25 -2.31
N THR A 93 -28.09 1.81 -2.80
CA THR A 93 -28.10 2.99 -3.68
C THR A 93 -28.84 4.19 -3.08
N ASP A 94 -29.28 4.07 -1.82
CA ASP A 94 -30.06 5.08 -1.09
C ASP A 94 -29.19 6.18 -0.44
N GLY A 95 -27.88 6.14 -0.66
CA GLY A 95 -26.91 7.07 -0.08
C GLY A 95 -26.25 6.57 1.20
N THR A 96 -26.66 5.42 1.73
CA THR A 96 -25.96 4.77 2.85
C THR A 96 -24.57 4.31 2.39
N PRO A 97 -23.50 4.50 3.20
CA PRO A 97 -22.19 3.95 2.88
C PRO A 97 -22.22 2.43 2.79
N ASN A 98 -21.77 1.91 1.66
CA ASN A 98 -21.51 0.50 1.44
C ASN A 98 -20.16 0.13 2.03
N GLN A 99 -20.05 -1.09 2.55
CA GLN A 99 -18.83 -1.66 3.06
C GLN A 99 -18.47 -2.93 2.30
N VAL A 100 -17.31 -2.95 1.66
CA VAL A 100 -16.76 -4.14 0.99
C VAL A 100 -15.52 -4.58 1.75
N GLN A 101 -15.58 -5.75 2.36
CA GLN A 101 -14.48 -6.34 3.12
C GLN A 101 -13.87 -7.47 2.31
N LEU A 102 -12.57 -7.38 2.05
CA LEU A 102 -11.83 -8.37 1.27
C LEU A 102 -10.64 -8.84 2.08
N HIS A 103 -10.52 -10.15 2.25
CA HIS A 103 -9.30 -10.79 2.74
C HIS A 103 -8.67 -11.53 1.58
N TYR A 104 -7.38 -11.32 1.36
CA TYR A 104 -6.68 -11.93 0.24
C TYR A 104 -5.20 -12.15 0.57
N VAL A 105 -4.60 -13.08 -0.15
CA VAL A 105 -3.16 -13.22 -0.22
C VAL A 105 -2.68 -12.64 -1.53
N GLY A 106 -1.82 -11.64 -1.47
CA GLY A 106 -1.16 -11.04 -2.62
C GLY A 106 0.30 -11.47 -2.74
N HIS A 107 0.95 -11.05 -3.82
CA HIS A 107 2.35 -11.37 -4.09
C HIS A 107 3.12 -10.09 -4.45
N THR A 108 4.33 -9.93 -3.93
CA THR A 108 5.21 -8.82 -4.30
C THR A 108 5.77 -9.03 -5.71
N SER A 109 5.73 -8.00 -6.54
CA SER A 109 6.16 -8.07 -7.94
C SER A 109 7.68 -7.96 -8.07
N ALA A 110 8.25 -8.68 -9.04
CA ALA A 110 9.63 -8.42 -9.52
C ALA A 110 9.66 -7.44 -10.71
N VAL A 111 8.49 -7.04 -11.20
CA VAL A 111 8.30 -6.10 -12.33
C VAL A 111 8.18 -4.67 -11.80
N SER A 112 8.55 -3.68 -12.60
CA SER A 112 8.68 -2.24 -12.27
C SER A 112 7.39 -1.50 -11.86
N GLN A 113 6.30 -2.18 -11.49
CA GLN A 113 5.04 -1.59 -11.04
C GLN A 113 4.41 -2.38 -9.90
N GLY A 114 3.67 -1.68 -9.04
CA GLY A 114 3.02 -2.24 -7.85
C GLY A 114 3.97 -2.36 -6.68
N LEU A 115 3.58 -3.17 -5.68
CA LEU A 115 4.41 -3.46 -4.52
C LEU A 115 5.49 -4.46 -4.90
N GLN A 116 6.74 -4.02 -4.86
CA GLN A 116 7.91 -4.79 -5.25
C GLN A 116 8.69 -5.22 -4.02
N SER A 117 9.43 -6.32 -4.16
CA SER A 117 10.39 -6.77 -3.15
C SER A 117 11.75 -7.00 -3.76
N TYR A 118 12.80 -6.67 -3.01
CA TYR A 118 14.17 -6.99 -3.35
C TYR A 118 14.83 -7.71 -2.16
N ASN A 119 15.47 -8.83 -2.46
CA ASN A 119 16.32 -9.56 -1.51
C ASN A 119 17.78 -9.29 -1.91
N SER A 120 18.59 -8.82 -0.97
CA SER A 120 20.02 -8.67 -1.18
C SER A 120 20.71 -10.04 -1.26
N THR A 121 21.97 -10.03 -1.70
CA THR A 121 22.83 -11.23 -1.63
C THR A 121 23.14 -11.68 -0.21
N SER A 122 23.08 -10.76 0.76
CA SER A 122 23.24 -11.00 2.20
C SER A 122 21.94 -11.41 2.92
N GLY A 123 20.80 -11.46 2.20
CA GLY A 123 19.54 -11.97 2.71
C GLY A 123 18.58 -10.91 3.28
N GLU A 124 18.98 -9.64 3.33
CA GLU A 124 18.08 -8.54 3.73
C GLU A 124 16.97 -8.36 2.69
N ARG A 125 15.72 -8.25 3.15
CA ARG A 125 14.58 -7.95 2.29
C ARG A 125 14.12 -6.52 2.43
N SER A 126 13.78 -5.91 1.29
CA SER A 126 13.23 -4.57 1.18
C SER A 126 12.00 -4.54 0.28
N LEU A 127 11.10 -3.59 0.54
CA LEU A 127 9.85 -3.34 -0.18
C LEU A 127 9.82 -1.92 -0.71
N PHE A 128 9.30 -1.77 -1.93
CA PHE A 128 9.02 -0.46 -2.53
C PHE A 128 7.81 -0.56 -3.44
N SER A 129 6.89 0.39 -3.36
CA SER A 129 5.74 0.47 -4.24
C SER A 129 5.94 1.47 -5.37
N GLN A 130 5.58 1.09 -6.59
CA GLN A 130 5.44 2.01 -7.73
C GLN A 130 3.99 2.07 -8.20
N GLY A 131 3.31 3.18 -7.90
CA GLY A 131 1.87 3.37 -8.16
C GLY A 131 1.53 3.90 -9.56
N GLU A 132 2.45 4.54 -10.26
CA GLU A 132 2.17 5.14 -11.56
C GLU A 132 2.35 4.14 -12.73
N PRO A 133 1.43 4.08 -13.71
CA PRO A 133 0.17 4.84 -13.81
C PRO A 133 -1.02 4.18 -13.10
N THR A 134 -1.00 2.84 -12.98
CA THR A 134 -2.08 2.00 -12.42
C THR A 134 -1.49 0.84 -11.60
N GLY A 135 -0.52 1.18 -10.76
CA GLY A 135 0.23 0.24 -9.95
C GLY A 135 -0.42 -0.13 -8.62
N LEU A 136 -1.36 0.68 -8.11
CA LEU A 136 -1.99 0.42 -6.81
C LEU A 136 -2.82 -0.86 -6.85
N SER A 137 -3.59 -1.06 -7.93
CA SER A 137 -4.40 -2.27 -8.16
C SER A 137 -3.60 -3.57 -8.19
N ARG A 138 -2.26 -3.52 -8.23
CA ARG A 138 -1.42 -4.72 -8.19
C ARG A 138 -1.27 -5.32 -6.79
N TRP A 139 -1.61 -4.56 -5.75
CA TRP A 139 -1.46 -5.01 -4.36
C TRP A 139 -2.59 -4.56 -3.43
N LEU A 140 -3.43 -3.61 -3.87
CA LEU A 140 -4.61 -3.14 -3.14
C LEU A 140 -5.83 -3.02 -4.09
N PRO A 141 -6.93 -3.75 -3.87
CA PRO A 141 -8.17 -3.55 -4.62
C PRO A 141 -8.67 -2.11 -4.45
N CYS A 142 -8.88 -1.40 -5.56
CA CYS A 142 -9.26 0.01 -5.53
C CYS A 142 -9.92 0.45 -6.84
N CYS A 143 -10.37 1.70 -6.92
CA CYS A 143 -10.66 2.34 -8.21
C CYS A 143 -9.40 3.04 -8.71
N ASP A 144 -8.57 2.36 -9.51
CA ASP A 144 -7.23 2.80 -9.89
C ASP A 144 -7.26 3.82 -11.04
N GLN A 145 -7.92 4.95 -10.79
CA GLN A 145 -8.07 6.07 -11.71
C GLN A 145 -7.91 7.41 -10.97
N PRO A 146 -7.23 8.42 -11.55
CA PRO A 146 -6.95 9.68 -10.85
C PRO A 146 -8.18 10.47 -10.41
N SER A 147 -9.31 10.31 -11.09
CA SER A 147 -10.55 11.06 -10.81
C SER A 147 -11.29 10.57 -9.56
N ILE A 148 -10.97 9.38 -9.05
CA ILE A 148 -11.52 8.85 -7.80
C ILE A 148 -10.37 8.80 -6.80
N ARG A 149 -10.42 9.69 -5.82
CA ARG A 149 -9.39 9.82 -4.78
C ARG A 149 -9.69 8.89 -3.60
N HIS A 150 -8.65 8.45 -2.93
CA HIS A 150 -8.72 7.52 -1.81
C HIS A 150 -8.16 8.16 -0.55
N ALA A 151 -8.91 8.12 0.54
CA ALA A 151 -8.35 8.26 1.88
C ALA A 151 -7.92 6.87 2.35
N LEU A 152 -6.66 6.68 2.69
CA LEU A 152 -6.10 5.39 3.11
C LEU A 152 -5.67 5.45 4.57
N LYS A 153 -6.27 4.59 5.39
CA LYS A 153 -5.74 4.21 6.71
C LYS A 153 -5.00 2.89 6.57
N LEU A 154 -3.69 2.94 6.77
CA LEU A 154 -2.81 1.78 6.58
C LEU A 154 -2.32 1.25 7.93
N THR A 155 -2.37 -0.06 8.09
CA THR A 155 -1.70 -0.81 9.15
C THR A 155 -0.77 -1.83 8.51
N VAL A 156 0.45 -1.96 9.02
CA VAL A 156 1.39 -2.99 8.56
C VAL A 156 1.87 -3.81 9.75
N VAL A 157 1.83 -5.13 9.62
CA VAL A 157 2.44 -6.07 10.55
C VAL A 157 3.58 -6.78 9.81
N ALA A 158 4.79 -6.65 10.32
CA ALA A 158 6.02 -7.07 9.63
C ALA A 158 7.09 -7.45 10.67
N PRO A 159 8.22 -8.06 10.26
CA PRO A 159 9.34 -8.31 11.16
C PRO A 159 9.73 -7.04 11.93
N ALA A 160 9.96 -7.16 13.24
CA ALA A 160 10.20 -6.00 14.11
C ALA A 160 11.49 -5.24 13.78
N ALA A 161 12.43 -5.89 13.09
CA ALA A 161 13.67 -5.26 12.63
C ALA A 161 13.47 -4.36 11.40
N TRP A 162 12.33 -4.45 10.72
CA TRP A 162 12.06 -3.63 9.53
C TRP A 162 11.79 -2.18 9.91
N LEU A 163 12.19 -1.28 9.03
CA LEU A 163 11.73 0.11 9.01
C LEU A 163 10.68 0.26 7.93
N LEU A 164 9.63 1.04 8.19
CA LEU A 164 8.52 1.25 7.25
C LEU A 164 8.16 2.74 7.15
N ALA A 165 7.84 3.17 5.93
CA ALA A 165 7.31 4.48 5.63
C ALA A 165 6.17 4.37 4.61
N ALA A 166 5.14 5.19 4.79
CA ALA A 166 3.99 5.33 3.89
C ALA A 166 3.61 6.82 3.79
N ASN A 167 2.56 7.15 3.04
CA ASN A 167 2.13 8.56 2.88
C ASN A 167 1.71 9.22 4.20
N GLY A 168 1.02 8.47 5.07
CA GLY A 168 0.66 8.95 6.41
C GLY A 168 1.85 8.84 7.37
N PRO A 169 2.01 9.74 8.35
CA PRO A 169 2.97 9.57 9.43
C PRO A 169 2.63 8.34 10.28
N VAL A 170 3.64 7.71 10.87
CA VAL A 170 3.44 6.64 11.87
C VAL A 170 2.80 7.24 13.13
N GLU A 171 1.59 6.81 13.47
CA GLU A 171 0.89 7.18 14.72
C GLU A 171 1.27 6.25 15.87
N SER A 172 1.50 4.97 15.56
CA SER A 172 1.85 3.96 16.56
C SER A 172 2.80 2.92 15.97
N HIS A 173 3.78 2.50 16.77
CA HIS A 173 4.69 1.41 16.48
C HIS A 173 4.89 0.58 17.76
N THR A 174 4.34 -0.63 17.76
CA THR A 174 4.34 -1.52 18.93
C THR A 174 4.68 -2.95 18.53
N SER A 175 5.07 -3.79 19.48
CA SER A 175 5.13 -5.24 19.25
C SER A 175 3.77 -5.77 18.78
N ALA A 176 3.78 -6.68 17.82
CA ALA A 176 2.56 -7.33 17.35
C ALA A 176 2.19 -8.49 18.29
N ASP A 177 0.90 -8.64 18.55
CA ASP A 177 0.38 -9.76 19.35
C ASP A 177 0.61 -11.11 18.64
N ALA A 178 1.10 -12.10 19.39
CA ALA A 178 1.47 -13.41 18.86
C ALA A 178 0.26 -14.19 18.30
N THR A 179 -0.94 -13.97 18.84
CA THR A 179 -2.17 -14.59 18.32
C THR A 179 -2.53 -14.01 16.97
N THR A 180 -2.46 -12.68 16.83
CA THR A 180 -2.69 -11.95 15.58
C THR A 180 -1.73 -12.41 14.48
N VAL A 181 -0.42 -12.51 14.78
CA VAL A 181 0.59 -13.02 13.84
C VAL A 181 0.29 -14.46 13.42
N ARG A 182 -0.11 -15.33 14.36
CA ARG A 182 -0.50 -16.71 14.07
C ARG A 182 -1.70 -16.75 13.12
N THR A 183 -2.73 -15.96 13.37
CA THR A 183 -3.92 -15.87 12.50
C THR A 183 -3.54 -15.48 11.06
N TYR A 184 -2.66 -14.50 10.88
CA TYR A 184 -2.24 -14.10 9.53
C TYR A 184 -1.36 -15.13 8.84
N ARG A 185 -0.48 -15.82 9.58
CA ARG A 185 0.28 -16.96 9.06
C ARG A 185 -0.63 -18.11 8.63
N ASP A 186 -1.67 -18.40 9.42
CA ASP A 186 -2.62 -19.45 9.08
C ASP A 186 -3.42 -19.10 7.82
N ALA A 187 -3.75 -17.82 7.61
CA ALA A 187 -4.36 -17.35 6.36
C ALA A 187 -3.43 -17.50 5.15
N LEU A 188 -2.14 -17.17 5.29
CA LEU A 188 -1.13 -17.42 4.25
C LEU A 188 -1.03 -18.92 3.91
N ARG A 189 -0.98 -19.78 4.93
CA ARG A 189 -0.91 -21.24 4.77
C ARG A 189 -2.13 -21.81 4.08
N ALA A 190 -3.33 -21.38 4.51
CA ALA A 190 -4.59 -21.82 3.93
C ALA A 190 -4.70 -21.46 2.44
N ALA A 191 -4.06 -20.35 2.01
CA ALA A 191 -3.99 -19.93 0.62
C ALA A 191 -2.83 -20.59 -0.17
N GLY A 192 -2.04 -21.48 0.44
CA GLY A 192 -0.92 -22.16 -0.21
C GLY A 192 0.35 -21.30 -0.40
N ALA A 193 0.47 -20.18 0.31
CA ALA A 193 1.57 -19.22 0.16
C ALA A 193 2.89 -19.63 0.85
N GLY A 194 2.93 -20.82 1.44
CA GLY A 194 4.07 -21.35 2.21
C GLY A 194 3.96 -21.08 3.71
N THR A 195 4.93 -21.59 4.44
CA THR A 195 5.16 -21.32 5.86
C THR A 195 6.44 -20.52 5.97
N GLY A 196 6.44 -19.35 6.62
CA GLY A 196 7.73 -18.72 6.92
C GLY A 196 8.56 -19.60 7.85
N ASP A 197 9.88 -19.52 7.68
CA ASP A 197 10.84 -20.48 8.26
C ASP A 197 11.20 -20.17 9.72
N SER A 198 10.71 -19.06 10.27
CA SER A 198 11.13 -18.56 11.57
C SER A 198 9.98 -18.55 12.59
N ALA A 199 9.95 -19.57 13.44
CA ALA A 199 9.09 -19.60 14.62
C ALA A 199 9.43 -18.50 15.65
N ASP A 200 10.66 -17.97 15.59
CA ASP A 200 11.23 -17.04 16.58
C ASP A 200 11.33 -15.57 16.11
N SER A 201 10.84 -15.24 14.91
CA SER A 201 10.84 -13.85 14.46
C SER A 201 9.83 -13.01 15.24
N SER A 202 10.31 -11.97 15.93
CA SER A 202 9.46 -10.95 16.53
C SER A 202 8.85 -10.08 15.44
N PHE A 203 7.55 -9.76 15.57
CA PHE A 203 6.84 -8.86 14.67
C PHE A 203 6.48 -7.57 15.40
N ALA A 204 6.41 -6.49 14.64
CA ALA A 204 5.84 -5.24 15.10
C ALA A 204 4.67 -4.82 14.21
N ARG A 205 3.86 -3.91 14.75
CA ARG A 205 2.66 -3.34 14.13
C ARG A 205 2.88 -1.83 14.00
N TRP A 206 2.76 -1.34 12.78
CA TRP A 206 2.76 0.07 12.44
C TRP A 206 1.36 0.49 12.08
N GLU A 207 0.87 1.54 12.72
CA GLU A 207 -0.37 2.21 12.35
C GLU A 207 0.00 3.59 11.80
N PHE A 208 -0.42 3.85 10.56
CA PHE A 208 -0.19 5.12 9.89
C PHE A 208 -1.47 5.96 9.97
N ALA A 209 -1.30 7.26 10.13
CA ALA A 209 -2.40 8.21 10.08
C ALA A 209 -3.12 8.11 8.73
N GLU A 210 -4.43 8.32 8.74
CA GLU A 210 -5.21 8.34 7.51
C GLU A 210 -4.75 9.47 6.59
N THR A 211 -4.56 9.15 5.30
CA THR A 211 -4.21 10.16 4.30
C THR A 211 -5.41 11.06 4.00
N PRO A 212 -5.20 12.32 3.57
CA PRO A 212 -6.20 13.01 2.78
C PRO A 212 -6.62 12.17 1.56
N ALA A 213 -7.74 12.53 0.94
CA ALA A 213 -8.14 11.92 -0.31
C ALA A 213 -7.13 12.27 -1.44
N ILE A 214 -6.26 11.32 -1.77
CA ILE A 214 -5.19 11.47 -2.77
C ILE A 214 -5.44 10.57 -3.98
N PRO A 215 -4.87 10.87 -5.16
CA PRO A 215 -5.00 10.00 -6.31
C PRO A 215 -4.32 8.63 -6.06
N PRO A 216 -4.87 7.52 -6.55
CA PRO A 216 -4.41 6.17 -6.22
C PRO A 216 -2.93 5.93 -6.58
N HIS A 217 -2.47 6.45 -7.71
CA HIS A 217 -1.07 6.29 -8.15
C HIS A 217 -0.03 6.96 -7.23
N THR A 218 -0.47 7.82 -6.30
CA THR A 218 0.41 8.49 -5.32
C THR A 218 0.52 7.73 -3.99
N ILE A 219 -0.32 6.70 -3.79
CA ILE A 219 -0.24 5.85 -2.60
C ILE A 219 1.04 5.01 -2.67
N ALA A 220 1.82 5.08 -1.59
CA ALA A 220 3.12 4.46 -1.49
C ALA A 220 3.35 3.77 -0.13
N LEU A 221 4.10 2.67 -0.19
CA LEU A 221 4.65 1.93 0.93
C LEU A 221 6.10 1.54 0.59
N THR A 222 7.01 1.81 1.51
CA THR A 222 8.38 1.31 1.45
C THR A 222 8.81 0.80 2.82
N GLY A 223 9.74 -0.14 2.83
CA GLY A 223 10.36 -0.58 4.06
C GLY A 223 11.19 -1.84 3.90
N GLY A 224 11.40 -2.53 5.02
CA GLY A 224 12.26 -3.69 5.07
C GLY A 224 13.44 -3.50 6.00
N ASP A 225 14.43 -4.37 5.87
CA ASP A 225 15.69 -4.26 6.58
C ASP A 225 16.58 -3.17 5.95
N MET A 226 16.32 -1.93 6.38
CA MET A 226 16.83 -0.70 5.80
C MET A 226 17.63 0.09 6.86
N HIS A 227 18.47 0.98 6.39
CA HIS A 227 19.03 2.07 7.17
C HIS A 227 18.20 3.33 6.94
N ARG A 228 18.05 4.14 8.00
CA ARG A 228 17.33 5.42 7.98
C ARG A 228 18.24 6.50 8.52
N GLU A 229 18.40 7.57 7.77
CA GLU A 229 19.01 8.82 8.25
C GLU A 229 17.96 9.92 8.33
N GLU A 230 18.18 10.83 9.26
CA GLU A 230 17.32 11.99 9.55
C GLU A 230 18.17 13.24 9.66
N ILE A 231 17.59 14.37 9.29
CA ILE A 231 18.14 15.70 9.56
C ILE A 231 17.15 16.50 10.39
N ALA A 232 17.55 17.71 10.82
CA ALA A 232 16.64 18.61 11.53
C ALA A 232 15.36 18.83 10.68
N PRO A 233 14.17 18.86 11.31
CA PRO A 233 12.92 18.99 10.58
C PRO A 233 12.87 20.30 9.77
N LEU A 234 12.06 20.30 8.73
CA LEU A 234 11.70 21.51 8.00
C LEU A 234 10.68 22.30 8.82
N ARG A 235 11.03 23.54 9.17
CA ARG A 235 10.09 24.48 9.79
C ARG A 235 9.30 25.20 8.73
N VAL A 236 7.98 25.08 8.79
CA VAL A 236 7.07 25.73 7.86
C VAL A 236 6.94 27.20 8.26
N ALA A 237 7.32 28.10 7.35
CA ALA A 237 7.34 29.54 7.60
C ALA A 237 5.99 30.05 8.13
N GLN A 238 6.02 30.97 9.09
CA GLN A 238 4.83 31.58 9.69
C GLN A 238 3.86 30.59 10.36
N SER A 239 4.30 29.36 10.64
CA SER A 239 3.54 28.37 11.39
C SER A 239 4.40 27.72 12.48
N ALA A 240 3.77 27.08 13.45
CA ALA A 240 4.46 26.23 14.43
C ALA A 240 4.67 24.79 13.92
N ARG A 241 4.35 24.50 12.64
CA ARG A 241 4.42 23.16 12.07
C ARG A 241 5.86 22.81 11.69
N GLU A 242 6.30 21.64 12.14
CA GLU A 242 7.56 21.02 11.74
C GLU A 242 7.26 19.77 10.90
N ILE A 243 8.00 19.60 9.80
CA ILE A 243 7.90 18.44 8.90
C ILE A 243 9.18 17.60 9.10
N PRO A 244 9.07 16.39 9.69
CA PRO A 244 10.20 15.48 9.80
C PRO A 244 10.72 15.06 8.42
N LEU A 245 12.04 14.97 8.26
CA LEU A 245 12.69 14.59 7.03
C LEU A 245 13.60 13.38 7.29
N SER A 246 13.43 12.34 6.49
CA SER A 246 14.26 11.14 6.57
C SER A 246 14.44 10.49 5.21
N ILE A 247 15.58 9.83 5.02
CA ILE A 247 15.90 9.02 3.84
C ILE A 247 16.11 7.58 4.26
N TYR A 248 15.63 6.66 3.44
CA TYR A 248 15.77 5.22 3.66
C TYR A 248 16.63 4.63 2.55
N VAL A 249 17.59 3.80 2.93
CA VAL A 249 18.48 3.10 2.00
C VAL A 249 18.65 1.65 2.44
N ARG A 250 18.83 0.74 1.48
CA ARG A 250 19.17 -0.66 1.82
C ARG A 250 20.53 -0.69 2.50
N LYS A 251 20.65 -1.46 3.59
CA LYS A 251 21.92 -1.66 4.30
C LYS A 251 23.02 -2.18 3.37
N SER A 252 22.66 -3.04 2.42
CA SER A 252 23.59 -3.59 1.43
C SER A 252 24.22 -2.53 0.51
N VAL A 253 23.56 -1.40 0.25
CA VAL A 253 24.09 -0.30 -0.58
C VAL A 253 25.12 0.52 0.21
N LEU A 254 24.90 0.71 1.51
CA LEU A 254 25.91 1.31 2.38
C LEU A 254 27.12 0.39 2.55
N ALA A 255 26.88 -0.92 2.70
CA ALA A 255 27.94 -1.91 2.83
C ALA A 255 28.78 -2.07 1.55
N SER A 256 28.20 -1.82 0.36
CA SER A 256 28.95 -1.87 -0.91
C SER A 256 29.85 -0.65 -1.13
N GLY A 257 29.63 0.44 -0.40
CA GLY A 257 30.34 1.71 -0.58
C GLY A 257 29.88 2.53 -1.78
N GLU A 258 28.74 2.18 -2.40
CA GLU A 258 28.12 2.98 -3.47
C GLU A 258 27.65 4.35 -2.98
N THR A 259 27.39 4.48 -1.68
CA THR A 259 27.06 5.73 -0.99
C THR A 259 27.51 5.66 0.47
N CYS A 260 27.54 6.81 1.14
CA CYS A 260 27.81 6.91 2.57
C CYS A 260 26.75 7.75 3.30
N VAL A 261 26.79 7.76 4.63
CA VAL A 261 25.86 8.53 5.47
C VAL A 261 25.89 10.03 5.16
N ASP A 262 27.07 10.57 4.84
CA ASP A 262 27.20 11.99 4.51
C ASP A 262 26.50 12.34 3.19
N ASP A 263 26.60 11.48 2.16
CA ASP A 263 25.84 11.66 0.91
C ASP A 263 24.33 11.67 1.15
N LEU A 264 23.84 10.78 2.03
CA LEU A 264 22.40 10.71 2.37
C LEU A 264 21.93 12.00 3.05
N ARG A 265 22.76 12.59 3.92
CA ARG A 265 22.47 13.86 4.58
C ARG A 265 22.48 15.02 3.58
N ASP A 266 23.45 15.05 2.68
CA ASP A 266 23.51 16.07 1.62
C ASP A 266 22.27 16.03 0.72
N ILE A 267 21.81 14.83 0.34
CA ILE A 267 20.55 14.64 -0.41
C ILE A 267 19.36 15.20 0.37
N LEU A 268 19.26 14.90 1.68
CA LEU A 268 18.18 15.41 2.52
C LEU A 268 18.21 16.93 2.69
N GLU A 269 19.39 17.52 2.87
CA GLU A 269 19.53 18.98 2.97
C GLU A 269 19.18 19.67 1.64
N CYS A 270 19.54 19.07 0.51
CA CYS A 270 19.11 19.55 -0.81
C CYS A 270 17.58 19.48 -0.98
N ALA A 271 16.95 18.37 -0.56
CA ALA A 271 15.50 18.22 -0.59
C ALA A 271 14.80 19.24 0.31
N LYS A 272 15.34 19.47 1.52
CA LYS A 272 14.86 20.49 2.46
C LYS A 272 14.96 21.90 1.88
N ALA A 273 16.10 22.27 1.31
CA ALA A 273 16.30 23.57 0.68
C ALA A 273 15.35 23.77 -0.51
N SER A 274 15.12 22.71 -1.30
CA SER A 274 14.17 22.74 -2.41
C SER A 274 12.73 22.96 -1.92
N ALA A 275 12.33 22.28 -0.83
CA ALA A 275 11.00 22.45 -0.25
C ALA A 275 10.78 23.88 0.28
N VAL A 276 11.79 24.49 0.92
CA VAL A 276 11.74 25.91 1.33
C VAL A 276 11.55 26.81 0.11
N TYR A 277 12.39 26.65 -0.91
CA TYR A 277 12.34 27.46 -2.12
C TYR A 277 10.98 27.39 -2.82
N PHE A 278 10.43 26.18 -3.01
CA PHE A 278 9.14 26.03 -3.66
C PHE A 278 7.97 26.50 -2.79
N GLY A 279 8.06 26.33 -1.47
CA GLY A 279 7.07 26.87 -0.54
C GLY A 279 6.96 28.39 -0.62
N GLU A 280 8.11 29.07 -0.69
CA GLU A 280 8.18 30.53 -0.90
C GLU A 280 7.70 30.93 -2.30
N LEU A 281 8.18 30.25 -3.36
CA LEU A 281 7.85 30.56 -4.74
C LEU A 281 6.35 30.49 -5.02
N PHE A 282 5.67 29.50 -4.46
CA PHE A 282 4.23 29.27 -4.67
C PHE A 282 3.34 29.91 -3.60
N GLY A 283 3.91 30.49 -2.54
CA GLY A 283 3.14 30.99 -1.40
C GLY A 283 2.36 29.88 -0.67
N MET A 284 2.89 28.65 -0.68
CA MET A 284 2.29 27.45 -0.08
C MET A 284 3.33 26.81 0.85
N PRO A 285 3.44 27.28 2.10
CA PRO A 285 4.46 26.83 3.03
C PRO A 285 4.23 25.40 3.53
#